data_AF-A0A4T0VS87-F1
#
_entry.id   AF-A0A4T0VS87-F1
#
_cell.length_a   1.000
_cell.length_b   1.000
_cell.length_c   1.000
_cell.angle_alpha   90.00
_cell.angle_beta   90.00
_cell.angle_gamma   90.00
#
_symmetry.space_group_name_H-M   'P 1'
#
loop_
_entity.id
_entity.type
_entity.pdbx_description
1 polymer ?
#
loop_
_entity_poly.entity_id
_entity_poly.type
_entity_poly.pdbx_seq_one_letter_code
_entity_poly.pdbx_strand_id
1 'polypeptide(L)'
;MVKTVVILGAAYGGLATAHRLLKYTRQTEQDLRVILVSKTTHFYWNLASVRAVVPDIVNDEQIFQPIEAGFAKYPKESFEFVLGTATGLDVARKSALVTTPSGPRSLPYDYLVLATGARSASPDMPWKGANTYEETLDLLHKTAEGVKAAKHIVVAGAGPTGVECAAEIRFEYKDKEVILLSAHKEILGGDTIAKGVENEIVRLGVQVKKNARVRTSRPLPDGKTEVMLVTGETIKTDLYMPTMGLVPNTEYLDASLLTEHKYVNVDDCMRVKGADNVWACGDIVTSPRAGFMLTDKQAAGVVKNIELAIKGKDQLAVRGMPVDVFVCSTGRSRGAGRVGIVKVPSLFVWGLKSRTLGMNWTQPYTTGAQW
;
A
#
# COMPACT_ATOMS: atom_id res chain seq x y z
N MET A 1 -2.21 13.24 33.35
CA MET A 1 -1.97 14.25 32.28
C MET A 1 -2.18 13.51 30.98
N VAL A 2 -3.01 14.06 30.08
CA VAL A 2 -3.36 13.39 28.83
C VAL A 2 -2.12 13.25 27.95
N LYS A 3 -1.75 12.01 27.62
CA LYS A 3 -0.67 11.68 26.68
C LYS A 3 -1.25 11.67 25.26
N THR A 4 -0.66 12.40 24.33
CA THR A 4 -1.15 12.51 22.94
C THR A 4 -0.25 11.76 21.98
N VAL A 5 -0.83 10.83 21.23
CA VAL A 5 -0.19 10.15 20.10
C VAL A 5 -0.72 10.71 18.79
N VAL A 6 0.14 11.34 17.99
CA VAL A 6 -0.21 11.77 16.63
C VAL A 6 0.24 10.70 15.63
N ILE A 7 -0.62 10.38 14.67
CA ILE A 7 -0.35 9.41 13.61
C ILE A 7 -0.56 10.09 12.27
N LEU A 8 0.50 10.17 11.46
CA LEU A 8 0.45 10.75 10.11
C LEU A 8 0.25 9.67 9.06
N GLY A 9 -0.93 9.64 8.45
CA GLY A 9 -1.33 8.65 7.45
C GLY A 9 -2.31 7.63 8.03
N ALA A 10 -3.41 7.39 7.30
CA ALA A 10 -4.51 6.53 7.73
C ALA A 10 -4.78 5.37 6.73
N ALA A 11 -3.70 4.79 6.21
CA ALA A 11 -3.74 3.53 5.46
C ALA A 11 -3.48 2.35 6.43
N TYR A 12 -2.88 1.25 5.94
CA TYR A 12 -2.66 0.04 6.72
C TYR A 12 -1.99 0.31 8.09
N GLY A 13 -0.77 0.85 8.09
CA GLY A 13 0.00 1.06 9.33
C GLY A 13 -0.65 2.05 10.29
N GLY A 14 -1.24 3.12 9.78
CA GLY A 14 -1.89 4.15 10.57
C GLY A 14 -3.17 3.66 11.26
N LEU A 15 -4.08 3.04 10.52
CA LEU A 15 -5.31 2.45 11.08
C LEU A 15 -4.98 1.37 12.09
N ALA A 16 -4.05 0.47 11.74
CA ALA A 16 -3.53 -0.56 12.63
C ALA A 16 -3.01 -0.01 13.95
N THR A 17 -2.24 1.09 13.90
CA THR A 17 -1.67 1.72 15.08
C THR A 17 -2.78 2.39 15.91
N ALA A 18 -3.64 3.19 15.28
CA ALA A 18 -4.71 3.94 15.94
C ALA A 18 -5.68 3.00 16.68
N HIS A 19 -6.20 1.98 15.99
CA HIS A 19 -7.14 1.04 16.59
C HIS A 19 -6.53 0.24 17.74
N ARG A 20 -5.27 -0.20 17.62
CA ARG A 20 -4.59 -0.95 18.70
C ARG A 20 -4.31 -0.08 19.93
N LEU A 21 -3.89 1.17 19.75
CA LEU A 21 -3.72 2.12 20.86
C LEU A 21 -5.05 2.34 21.60
N LEU A 22 -6.12 2.59 20.85
CA LEU A 22 -7.45 2.86 21.43
C LEU A 22 -8.09 1.60 22.05
N LYS A 23 -7.88 0.42 21.46
CA LYS A 23 -8.49 -0.84 21.93
C LYS A 23 -7.73 -1.46 23.10
N TYR A 24 -6.40 -1.48 23.04
CA TYR A 24 -5.57 -2.22 23.99
C TYR A 24 -4.80 -1.32 24.94
N THR A 25 -4.07 -0.31 24.44
CA THR A 25 -3.23 0.54 25.31
C THR A 25 -4.06 1.37 26.27
N ARG A 26 -5.19 1.95 25.80
CA ARG A 26 -6.12 2.72 26.65
C ARG A 26 -6.72 1.93 27.81
N GLN A 27 -6.76 0.60 27.75
CA GLN A 27 -7.21 -0.23 28.88
C GLN A 27 -6.30 -0.05 30.11
N THR A 28 -5.01 0.25 29.87
CA THR A 28 -4.03 0.50 30.93
C THR A 28 -3.64 1.98 31.07
N GLU A 29 -3.87 2.79 30.04
CA GLU A 29 -3.52 4.21 29.98
C GLU A 29 -4.77 5.04 29.63
N GLN A 30 -5.65 5.27 30.60
CA GLN A 30 -6.96 5.93 30.40
C GLN A 30 -6.83 7.37 29.85
N ASP A 31 -5.70 8.03 30.15
CA ASP A 31 -5.34 9.38 29.73
C ASP A 31 -4.70 9.44 28.31
N LEU A 32 -4.85 8.43 27.45
CA LEU A 32 -4.19 8.40 26.12
C LEU A 32 -5.08 8.92 24.97
N ARG A 33 -4.81 10.11 24.44
CA ARG A 33 -5.49 10.64 23.24
C ARG A 33 -4.75 10.24 21.96
N VAL A 34 -5.49 9.85 20.92
CA VAL A 34 -4.96 9.55 19.59
C VAL A 34 -5.50 10.56 18.57
N ILE A 35 -4.60 11.17 17.79
CA ILE A 35 -4.95 12.04 16.66
C ILE A 35 -4.50 11.34 15.38
N LEU A 36 -5.43 10.96 14.51
CA LEU A 36 -5.14 10.33 13.24
C LEU A 36 -5.32 11.33 12.09
N VAL A 37 -4.24 11.59 11.37
CA VAL A 37 -4.23 12.51 10.23
C VAL A 37 -4.31 11.72 8.92
N SER A 38 -5.22 12.11 8.03
CA SER A 38 -5.37 11.54 6.70
C SER A 38 -5.58 12.61 5.66
N LYS A 39 -4.95 12.50 4.50
CA LYS A 39 -5.25 13.39 3.36
C LYS A 39 -6.57 13.04 2.66
N THR A 40 -7.08 11.83 2.85
CA THR A 40 -8.35 11.35 2.28
C THR A 40 -9.38 11.04 3.36
N THR A 41 -10.66 11.12 3.01
CA THR A 41 -11.79 10.72 3.87
C THR A 41 -11.99 9.20 3.94
N HIS A 42 -11.55 8.49 2.90
CA HIS A 42 -11.74 7.05 2.74
C HIS A 42 -10.42 6.29 2.78
N PHE A 43 -10.46 5.13 3.41
CA PHE A 43 -9.44 4.11 3.33
C PHE A 43 -9.60 3.38 2.00
N TYR A 44 -8.48 3.12 1.31
CA TYR A 44 -8.45 2.42 0.04
C TYR A 44 -7.72 1.08 0.17
N TRP A 45 -8.44 -0.03 -0.02
CA TRP A 45 -7.88 -1.38 -0.08
C TRP A 45 -7.18 -1.63 -1.42
N ASN A 46 -6.06 -0.93 -1.62
CA ASN A 46 -5.32 -0.92 -2.87
C ASN A 46 -4.77 -2.30 -3.30
N LEU A 47 -4.76 -3.32 -2.43
CA LEU A 47 -4.41 -4.69 -2.85
C LEU A 47 -5.38 -5.24 -3.90
N ALA A 48 -6.64 -4.79 -3.87
CA ALA A 48 -7.66 -5.20 -4.83
C ALA A 48 -7.70 -4.32 -6.08
N SER A 49 -6.83 -3.29 -6.19
CA SER A 49 -6.79 -2.39 -7.34
C SER A 49 -6.63 -3.14 -8.66
N VAL A 50 -5.85 -4.22 -8.65
CA VAL A 50 -5.56 -5.07 -9.82
C VAL A 50 -6.81 -5.76 -10.39
N ARG A 51 -7.85 -5.93 -9.57
CA ARG A 51 -9.17 -6.44 -9.99
C ARG A 51 -10.19 -5.32 -10.16
N ALA A 52 -10.10 -4.26 -9.38
CA ALA A 52 -11.00 -3.10 -9.50
C ALA A 52 -10.84 -2.35 -10.84
N VAL A 53 -9.69 -2.48 -11.50
CA VAL A 53 -9.48 -2.01 -12.89
C VAL A 53 -10.12 -2.91 -13.95
N VAL A 54 -10.76 -4.02 -13.56
CA VAL A 54 -11.57 -4.85 -14.46
C VAL A 54 -13.04 -4.44 -14.26
N PRO A 55 -13.71 -3.91 -15.30
CA PRO A 55 -15.09 -3.42 -15.22
C PRO A 55 -16.07 -4.42 -14.62
N ASP A 56 -17.03 -3.93 -13.85
CA ASP A 56 -18.19 -4.69 -13.34
C ASP A 56 -17.85 -5.87 -12.40
N ILE A 57 -16.61 -5.96 -11.90
CA ILE A 57 -16.16 -7.05 -10.99
C ILE A 57 -16.14 -6.64 -9.51
N VAL A 58 -15.83 -5.38 -9.21
CA VAL A 58 -15.67 -4.86 -7.85
C VAL A 58 -16.50 -3.59 -7.70
N ASN A 59 -17.34 -3.55 -6.67
CA ASN A 59 -18.03 -2.34 -6.27
C ASN A 59 -17.14 -1.48 -5.39
N ASP A 60 -17.28 -0.16 -5.49
CA ASP A 60 -16.42 0.80 -4.80
C ASP A 60 -16.43 0.60 -3.27
N GLU A 61 -17.58 0.28 -2.67
CA GLU A 61 -17.71 0.07 -1.22
C GLU A 61 -16.94 -1.17 -0.74
N GLN A 62 -16.57 -2.10 -1.62
CA GLN A 62 -15.76 -3.27 -1.24
C GLN A 62 -14.29 -2.90 -1.00
N ILE A 63 -13.83 -1.78 -1.55
CA ILE A 63 -12.44 -1.33 -1.49
C ILE A 63 -12.28 0.06 -0.88
N PHE A 64 -13.35 0.83 -0.74
CA PHE A 64 -13.39 2.11 -0.07
C PHE A 64 -14.30 2.08 1.15
N GLN A 65 -13.79 2.58 2.27
CA GLN A 65 -14.56 2.70 3.51
C GLN A 65 -14.25 4.04 4.20
N PRO A 66 -15.25 4.78 4.71
CA PRO A 66 -15.00 6.03 5.43
C PRO A 66 -14.15 5.79 6.68
N ILE A 67 -13.07 6.55 6.82
CA ILE A 67 -12.09 6.35 7.91
C ILE A 67 -12.69 6.74 9.26
N GLU A 68 -13.19 7.97 9.36
CA GLU A 68 -13.66 8.54 10.62
C GLU A 68 -14.79 7.71 11.27
N ALA A 69 -15.73 7.23 10.45
CA ALA A 69 -16.83 6.39 10.91
C ALA A 69 -16.35 5.09 11.59
N GLY A 70 -15.19 4.56 11.19
CA GLY A 70 -14.57 3.38 11.80
C GLY A 70 -14.18 3.55 13.27
N PHE A 71 -14.09 4.80 13.75
CA PHE A 71 -13.70 5.15 15.11
C PHE A 71 -14.87 5.55 16.02
N ALA A 72 -16.11 5.54 15.53
CA ALA A 72 -17.30 5.98 16.28
C ALA A 72 -17.55 5.20 17.59
N LYS A 73 -16.98 3.99 17.73
CA LYS A 73 -17.08 3.16 18.93
C LYS A 73 -16.18 3.60 20.09
N TYR A 74 -15.19 4.46 19.84
CA TYR A 74 -14.28 4.95 20.87
C TYR A 74 -14.81 6.24 21.50
N PRO A 75 -14.48 6.53 22.77
CA PRO A 75 -14.87 7.79 23.42
C PRO A 75 -14.37 9.01 22.64
N LYS A 76 -15.21 10.05 22.50
CA LYS A 76 -14.92 11.23 21.67
C LYS A 76 -13.67 11.99 22.13
N GLU A 77 -13.40 12.00 23.43
CA GLU A 77 -12.22 12.62 24.04
C GLU A 77 -10.93 11.84 23.78
N SER A 78 -11.02 10.57 23.38
CA SER A 78 -9.87 9.70 23.16
C SER A 78 -9.34 9.72 21.74
N PHE A 79 -10.15 10.18 20.77
CA PHE A 79 -9.82 10.10 19.36
C PHE A 79 -10.20 11.39 18.62
N GLU A 80 -9.31 11.84 17.75
CA GLU A 80 -9.58 12.90 16.80
C GLU A 80 -9.15 12.46 15.40
N PHE A 81 -10.05 12.59 14.43
CA PHE A 81 -9.72 12.48 13.02
C PHE A 81 -9.42 13.88 12.46
N VAL A 82 -8.31 14.00 11.73
CA VAL A 82 -7.92 15.24 11.06
C VAL A 82 -7.77 14.99 9.57
N LEU A 83 -8.69 15.53 8.78
CA LEU A 83 -8.53 15.60 7.32
C LEU A 83 -7.48 16.67 6.99
N GLY A 84 -6.32 16.24 6.51
CA GLY A 84 -5.22 17.12 6.16
C GLY A 84 -3.96 16.37 5.69
N THR A 85 -3.05 17.14 5.11
CA THR A 85 -1.78 16.64 4.58
C THR A 85 -0.63 17.06 5.48
N ALA A 86 0.23 16.12 5.86
CA ALA A 86 1.46 16.45 6.60
C ALA A 86 2.40 17.29 5.72
N THR A 87 2.87 18.41 6.27
CA THR A 87 3.72 19.39 5.55
C THR A 87 5.03 19.68 6.26
N GLY A 88 5.19 19.22 7.51
CA GLY A 88 6.44 19.37 8.24
C GLY A 88 6.47 18.59 9.55
N LEU A 89 7.67 18.46 10.12
CA LEU A 89 7.90 17.94 11.46
C LEU A 89 8.87 18.86 12.20
N ASP A 90 8.42 19.50 13.29
CA ASP A 90 9.26 20.24 14.22
C ASP A 90 9.65 19.30 15.38
N VAL A 91 10.79 18.62 15.22
CA VAL A 91 11.30 17.65 16.22
C VAL A 91 11.61 18.35 17.55
N ALA A 92 12.18 19.56 17.50
CA ALA A 92 12.57 20.30 18.70
C ALA A 92 11.34 20.71 19.53
N ARG A 93 10.26 21.14 18.87
CA ARG A 93 9.00 21.50 19.55
C ARG A 93 8.03 20.33 19.72
N LYS A 94 8.39 19.12 19.26
CA LYS A 94 7.52 17.93 19.24
C LYS A 94 6.15 18.23 18.64
N SER A 95 6.13 18.80 17.44
CA SER A 95 4.89 19.13 16.74
C SER A 95 4.90 18.68 15.27
N ALA A 96 3.82 18.03 14.85
CA ALA A 96 3.57 17.72 13.45
C ALA A 96 2.83 18.88 12.78
N LEU A 97 3.30 19.31 11.61
CA LEU A 97 2.66 20.38 10.84
C LEU A 97 1.78 19.75 9.76
N VAL A 98 0.53 20.19 9.70
CA VAL A 98 -0.50 19.66 8.80
C VAL A 98 -1.25 20.81 8.14
N THR A 99 -1.48 20.72 6.84
CA THR A 99 -2.42 21.62 6.15
C THR A 99 -3.79 20.94 6.07
N THR A 100 -4.79 21.56 6.67
CA THR A 100 -6.20 21.13 6.64
C THR A 100 -7.00 21.99 5.66
N PRO A 101 -8.23 21.63 5.29
CA PRO A 101 -9.13 22.51 4.53
C PRO A 101 -9.37 23.87 5.19
N SER A 102 -9.27 23.96 6.52
CA SER A 102 -9.40 25.20 7.29
C SER A 102 -8.09 25.98 7.45
N GLY A 103 -6.99 25.48 6.89
CA GLY A 103 -5.67 26.10 6.95
C GLY A 103 -4.63 25.27 7.71
N PRO A 104 -3.42 25.84 7.91
CA PRO A 104 -2.32 25.19 8.62
C PRO A 104 -2.67 24.93 10.09
N ARG A 105 -2.25 23.76 10.59
CA ARG A 105 -2.41 23.34 11.97
C ARG A 105 -1.11 22.72 12.48
N SER A 106 -0.77 23.07 13.71
CA SER A 106 0.34 22.47 14.47
C SER A 106 -0.27 21.48 15.46
N LEU A 107 0.21 20.23 15.45
CA LEU A 107 -0.27 19.14 16.28
C LEU A 107 0.84 18.71 17.26
N PRO A 108 0.84 19.25 18.49
CA PRO A 108 1.77 18.80 19.53
C PRO A 108 1.56 17.33 19.86
N TYR A 109 2.64 16.62 20.16
CA TYR A 109 2.59 15.20 20.50
C TYR A 109 3.54 14.84 21.64
N ASP A 110 3.17 13.81 22.41
CA ASP A 110 4.09 13.10 23.29
C ASP A 110 4.79 11.97 22.54
N TYR A 111 4.07 11.33 21.61
CA TYR A 111 4.54 10.29 20.71
C TYR A 111 4.01 10.50 19.29
N LEU A 112 4.84 10.24 18.28
CA LEU A 112 4.50 10.39 16.86
C LEU A 112 4.71 9.10 16.09
N VAL A 113 3.79 8.79 15.18
CA VAL A 113 3.93 7.68 14.22
C VAL A 113 3.82 8.21 12.79
N LEU A 114 4.87 7.99 12.00
CA LEU A 114 4.93 8.30 10.57
C LEU A 114 4.47 7.06 9.78
N ALA A 115 3.30 7.16 9.14
CA ALA A 115 2.67 6.08 8.38
C ALA A 115 2.07 6.58 7.05
N THR A 116 2.69 7.59 6.43
CA THR A 116 2.21 8.24 5.19
C THR A 116 2.42 7.38 3.94
N GLY A 117 3.10 6.23 4.07
CA GLY A 117 3.27 5.23 3.02
C GLY A 117 4.06 5.74 1.81
N ALA A 118 3.72 5.20 0.64
CA ALA A 118 4.34 5.55 -0.64
C ALA A 118 3.27 5.74 -1.73
N ARG A 119 3.59 6.55 -2.73
CA ARG A 119 2.80 6.75 -3.95
C ARG A 119 3.41 6.01 -5.14
N SER A 120 2.60 5.77 -6.17
CA SER A 120 3.06 5.21 -7.45
C SER A 120 3.96 6.23 -8.16
N ALA A 121 5.05 5.77 -8.79
CA ALA A 121 5.84 6.64 -9.68
C ALA A 121 5.06 7.03 -10.96
N SER A 122 3.98 6.30 -11.26
CA SER A 122 3.01 6.61 -12.30
C SER A 122 1.73 7.12 -11.63
N PRO A 123 1.54 8.46 -11.51
CA PRO A 123 0.39 9.05 -10.80
C PRO A 123 -0.94 8.78 -11.51
N ASP A 124 -0.91 8.51 -12.81
CA ASP A 124 -2.09 8.19 -13.62
C ASP A 124 -2.52 6.72 -13.50
N MET A 125 -2.05 5.99 -12.48
CA MET A 125 -2.43 4.59 -12.22
C MET A 125 -2.94 4.38 -10.80
N PRO A 126 -4.00 3.58 -10.60
CA PRO A 126 -4.70 3.46 -9.31
C PRO A 126 -4.07 2.48 -8.33
N TRP A 127 -2.77 2.17 -8.46
CA TRP A 127 -2.07 1.18 -7.62
C TRP A 127 -1.86 1.65 -6.17
N LYS A 128 -1.90 2.96 -5.98
CA LYS A 128 -1.87 3.67 -4.69
C LYS A 128 -2.92 4.78 -4.75
N GLY A 129 -3.39 5.24 -3.59
CA GLY A 129 -4.35 6.35 -3.53
C GLY A 129 -3.78 7.67 -4.04
N ALA A 130 -4.64 8.46 -4.70
CA ALA A 130 -4.37 9.83 -5.15
C ALA A 130 -4.41 10.83 -3.96
N ASN A 131 -4.68 12.13 -4.18
CA ASN A 131 -4.71 13.10 -3.09
C ASN A 131 -6.04 13.09 -2.34
N THR A 132 -7.15 12.82 -3.04
CA THR A 132 -8.48 12.69 -2.44
C THR A 132 -9.11 11.32 -2.70
N TYR A 133 -10.25 11.06 -2.06
CA TYR A 133 -11.06 9.87 -2.34
C TYR A 133 -11.58 9.90 -3.77
N GLU A 134 -12.14 11.04 -4.18
CA GLU A 134 -12.75 11.28 -5.49
C GLU A 134 -11.72 11.12 -6.60
N GLU A 135 -10.52 11.69 -6.46
CA GLU A 135 -9.45 11.52 -7.44
C GLU A 135 -9.01 10.06 -7.57
N THR A 136 -9.01 9.29 -6.47
CA THR A 136 -8.65 7.87 -6.50
C THR A 136 -9.73 7.04 -7.20
N LEU A 137 -11.00 7.38 -6.94
CA LEU A 137 -12.17 6.77 -7.53
C LEU A 137 -12.21 7.00 -9.05
N ASP A 138 -12.06 8.26 -9.46
CA ASP A 138 -12.01 8.67 -10.86
C ASP A 138 -10.87 7.95 -11.60
N LEU A 139 -9.70 7.81 -10.96
CA LEU A 139 -8.56 7.12 -11.54
C LEU A 139 -8.83 5.63 -11.75
N LEU A 140 -9.51 4.97 -10.79
CA LEU A 140 -9.93 3.58 -10.92
C LEU A 140 -10.92 3.41 -12.07
N HIS A 141 -12.00 4.20 -12.09
CA HIS A 141 -13.05 4.11 -13.10
C HIS A 141 -12.51 4.43 -14.50
N LYS A 142 -11.67 5.46 -14.64
CA LYS A 142 -10.99 5.78 -15.89
C LYS A 142 -10.10 4.63 -16.37
N THR A 143 -9.38 3.98 -15.46
CA THR A 143 -8.55 2.82 -15.81
C THR A 143 -9.41 1.63 -16.22
N ALA A 144 -10.53 1.38 -15.53
CA ALA A 144 -11.48 0.32 -15.87
C ALA A 144 -12.09 0.53 -17.27
N GLU A 145 -12.53 1.75 -17.59
CA GLU A 145 -13.02 2.08 -18.94
C GLU A 145 -11.93 1.90 -20.01
N GLY A 146 -10.68 2.26 -19.67
CA GLY A 146 -9.51 1.96 -20.52
C GLY A 146 -9.37 0.46 -20.79
N VAL A 147 -9.47 -0.38 -19.75
CA VAL A 147 -9.41 -1.85 -19.88
C VAL A 147 -10.58 -2.38 -20.71
N LYS A 148 -11.78 -1.83 -20.53
CA LYS A 148 -12.99 -2.17 -21.30
C LYS A 148 -12.80 -1.91 -22.79
N ALA A 149 -12.29 -0.73 -23.15
CA ALA A 149 -12.14 -0.28 -24.53
C ALA A 149 -10.95 -0.94 -25.27
N ALA A 150 -9.85 -1.20 -24.56
CA ALA A 150 -8.61 -1.68 -25.17
C ALA A 150 -8.73 -3.11 -25.72
N LYS A 151 -8.12 -3.36 -26.89
CA LYS A 151 -7.92 -4.72 -27.42
C LYS A 151 -6.52 -5.22 -27.17
N HIS A 152 -5.53 -4.32 -27.23
CA HIS A 152 -4.13 -4.59 -26.91
C HIS A 152 -3.71 -3.77 -25.67
N ILE A 153 -3.22 -4.45 -24.64
CA ILE A 153 -2.85 -3.89 -23.34
C ILE A 153 -1.42 -4.28 -22.99
N VAL A 154 -0.60 -3.30 -22.62
CA VAL A 154 0.76 -3.53 -22.11
C VAL A 154 0.78 -3.22 -20.62
N VAL A 155 1.09 -4.22 -19.80
CA VAL A 155 1.37 -4.07 -18.37
C VAL A 155 2.89 -4.07 -18.19
N ALA A 156 3.45 -2.97 -17.70
CA ALA A 156 4.90 -2.87 -17.50
C ALA A 156 5.28 -3.04 -16.02
N GLY A 157 6.10 -4.05 -15.74
CA GLY A 157 6.55 -4.37 -14.38
C GLY A 157 6.03 -5.72 -13.90
N ALA A 158 6.79 -6.79 -14.12
CA ALA A 158 6.42 -8.15 -13.70
C ALA A 158 6.63 -8.45 -12.20
N GLY A 159 6.37 -7.47 -11.33
CA GLY A 159 6.20 -7.68 -9.88
C GLY A 159 4.79 -8.17 -9.54
N PRO A 160 4.43 -8.29 -8.24
CA PRO A 160 3.11 -8.78 -7.83
C PRO A 160 1.95 -8.02 -8.49
N THR A 161 1.97 -6.69 -8.45
CA THR A 161 0.90 -5.85 -9.03
C THR A 161 0.70 -6.11 -10.52
N GLY A 162 1.77 -6.12 -11.32
CA GLY A 162 1.66 -6.30 -12.77
C GLY A 162 1.27 -7.72 -13.17
N VAL A 163 1.78 -8.73 -12.47
CA VAL A 163 1.39 -10.13 -12.67
C VAL A 163 -0.09 -10.33 -12.35
N GLU A 164 -0.55 -9.86 -11.19
CA GLU A 164 -1.94 -10.02 -10.77
C GLU A 164 -2.87 -9.23 -11.70
N CYS A 165 -2.53 -8.00 -12.08
CA CYS A 165 -3.32 -7.20 -13.01
C CYS A 165 -3.45 -7.86 -14.38
N ALA A 166 -2.34 -8.31 -14.99
CA ALA A 166 -2.38 -9.00 -16.28
C ALA A 166 -3.22 -10.29 -16.21
N ALA A 167 -3.14 -11.02 -15.10
CA ALA A 167 -3.91 -12.24 -14.88
C ALA A 167 -5.41 -11.95 -14.69
N GLU A 168 -5.79 -10.93 -13.93
CA GLU A 168 -7.19 -10.52 -13.75
C GLU A 168 -7.84 -10.11 -15.09
N ILE A 169 -7.14 -9.30 -15.88
CA ILE A 169 -7.63 -8.87 -17.21
C ILE A 169 -7.83 -10.07 -18.15
N ARG A 170 -6.84 -10.97 -18.27
CA ARG A 170 -6.98 -12.18 -19.12
C ARG A 170 -7.89 -13.23 -18.54
N PHE A 171 -8.12 -13.23 -17.23
CA PHE A 171 -9.10 -14.10 -16.62
C PHE A 171 -10.50 -13.73 -17.12
N GLU A 172 -10.84 -12.44 -17.13
CA GLU A 172 -12.14 -11.93 -17.55
C GLU A 172 -12.29 -11.88 -19.08
N TYR A 173 -11.32 -11.28 -19.78
CA TYR A 173 -11.40 -11.03 -21.22
C TYR A 173 -10.48 -11.96 -22.01
N LYS A 174 -11.07 -12.99 -22.64
CA LYS A 174 -10.35 -14.00 -23.44
C LYS A 174 -9.95 -13.54 -24.83
N ASP A 175 -10.58 -12.50 -25.33
CA ASP A 175 -10.37 -11.90 -26.64
C ASP A 175 -9.30 -10.79 -26.67
N LYS A 176 -8.94 -10.20 -25.51
CA LYS A 176 -7.93 -9.14 -25.42
C LYS A 176 -6.48 -9.65 -25.45
N GLU A 177 -5.60 -8.96 -26.15
CA GLU A 177 -4.16 -9.20 -26.09
C GLU A 177 -3.56 -8.47 -24.89
N VAL A 178 -2.90 -9.20 -23.99
CA VAL A 178 -2.21 -8.62 -22.81
C VAL A 178 -0.76 -9.05 -22.80
N ILE A 179 0.14 -8.07 -22.85
CA ILE A 179 1.59 -8.25 -22.77
C ILE A 179 2.08 -7.79 -21.40
N LEU A 180 2.71 -8.69 -20.66
CA LEU A 180 3.42 -8.38 -19.41
C LEU A 180 4.92 -8.22 -19.67
N LEU A 181 5.44 -7.02 -19.43
CA LEU A 181 6.87 -6.72 -19.58
C LEU A 181 7.62 -6.89 -18.26
N SER A 182 8.69 -7.70 -18.28
CA SER A 182 9.66 -7.80 -17.20
C SER A 182 11.00 -7.21 -17.63
N ALA A 183 11.56 -6.31 -16.82
CA ALA A 183 12.92 -5.80 -17.01
C ALA A 183 14.00 -6.87 -16.75
N HIS A 184 13.64 -8.02 -16.18
CA HIS A 184 14.55 -9.08 -15.75
C HIS A 184 14.27 -10.41 -16.48
N LYS A 185 15.14 -11.39 -16.27
CA LYS A 185 15.04 -12.76 -16.82
C LYS A 185 13.87 -13.56 -16.24
N GLU A 186 13.42 -13.21 -15.04
CA GLU A 186 12.33 -13.87 -14.32
C GLU A 186 11.31 -12.83 -13.84
N ILE A 187 10.06 -13.26 -13.66
CA ILE A 187 9.01 -12.46 -13.01
C ILE A 187 9.12 -12.57 -11.49
N LEU A 188 8.39 -11.75 -10.75
CA LEU A 188 8.31 -11.75 -9.29
C LEU A 188 9.68 -11.68 -8.59
N GLY A 189 10.68 -11.07 -9.22
CA GLY A 189 12.04 -10.97 -8.69
C GLY A 189 12.78 -12.30 -8.57
N GLY A 190 12.37 -13.34 -9.32
CA GLY A 190 13.01 -14.67 -9.26
C GLY A 190 12.59 -15.50 -8.05
N ASP A 191 11.45 -15.18 -7.42
CA ASP A 191 10.92 -15.97 -6.31
C ASP A 191 10.72 -17.45 -6.72
N THR A 192 10.79 -18.37 -5.76
CA THR A 192 10.65 -19.82 -6.05
C THR A 192 9.28 -20.21 -6.63
N ILE A 193 8.27 -19.34 -6.51
CA ILE A 193 6.95 -19.50 -7.16
C ILE A 193 6.91 -18.94 -8.60
N ALA A 194 7.87 -18.12 -9.01
CA ALA A 194 7.82 -17.32 -10.25
C ALA A 194 7.55 -18.17 -11.49
N LYS A 195 8.27 -19.30 -11.65
CA LYS A 195 8.06 -20.19 -12.80
C LYS A 195 6.66 -20.81 -12.83
N GLY A 196 6.11 -21.14 -11.67
CA GLY A 196 4.75 -21.68 -11.55
C GLY A 196 3.71 -20.64 -11.94
N VAL A 197 3.86 -19.42 -11.44
CA VAL A 197 3.01 -18.27 -11.79
C VAL A 197 3.09 -17.94 -13.28
N GLU A 198 4.29 -17.88 -13.86
CA GLU A 198 4.50 -17.61 -15.29
C GLU A 198 3.74 -18.64 -16.14
N ASN A 199 3.87 -19.93 -15.81
CA ASN A 199 3.14 -20.99 -16.51
C ASN A 199 1.62 -20.83 -16.39
N GLU A 200 1.09 -20.40 -15.24
CA GLU A 200 -0.36 -20.20 -15.04
C GLU A 200 -0.88 -18.99 -15.84
N ILE A 201 -0.19 -17.84 -15.81
CA ILE A 201 -0.65 -16.65 -16.55
C ILE A 201 -0.49 -16.82 -18.06
N VAL A 202 0.53 -17.57 -18.53
CA VAL A 202 0.67 -17.93 -19.95
C VAL A 202 -0.49 -18.83 -20.38
N ARG A 203 -0.94 -19.78 -19.54
CA ARG A 203 -2.14 -20.59 -19.83
C ARG A 203 -3.42 -19.77 -19.88
N LEU A 204 -3.49 -18.64 -19.16
CA LEU A 204 -4.59 -17.68 -19.29
C LEU A 204 -4.51 -16.85 -20.58
N GLY A 205 -3.39 -16.92 -21.30
CA GLY A 205 -3.14 -16.16 -22.52
C GLY A 205 -2.45 -14.83 -22.31
N VAL A 206 -1.78 -14.61 -21.17
CA VAL A 206 -0.86 -13.46 -20.99
C VAL A 206 0.44 -13.74 -21.76
N GLN A 207 0.87 -12.81 -22.59
CA GLN A 207 2.16 -12.86 -23.25
C GLN A 207 3.24 -12.27 -22.33
N VAL A 208 4.18 -13.08 -21.87
CA VAL A 208 5.24 -12.61 -20.95
C VAL A 208 6.51 -12.32 -21.74
N LYS A 209 6.93 -11.05 -21.76
CA LYS A 209 8.18 -10.63 -22.40
C LYS A 209 9.22 -10.24 -21.36
N LYS A 210 10.33 -10.99 -21.34
CA LYS A 210 11.40 -10.88 -20.34
C LYS A 210 12.60 -10.14 -20.92
N ASN A 211 13.43 -9.58 -20.05
CA ASN A 211 14.51 -8.65 -20.44
C ASN A 211 14.01 -7.45 -21.28
N ALA A 212 12.74 -7.08 -21.12
CA ALA A 212 12.08 -5.99 -21.82
C ALA A 212 11.88 -4.82 -20.87
N ARG A 213 12.98 -4.11 -20.57
CA ARG A 213 12.94 -2.91 -19.73
C ARG A 213 12.36 -1.74 -20.54
N VAL A 214 11.27 -1.16 -20.05
CA VAL A 214 10.73 0.10 -20.61
C VAL A 214 11.71 1.24 -20.33
N ARG A 215 12.00 2.02 -21.37
CA ARG A 215 12.81 3.24 -21.30
C ARG A 215 11.91 4.46 -21.15
N THR A 216 10.94 4.60 -22.05
CA THR A 216 9.98 5.71 -22.08
C THR A 216 8.65 5.24 -22.67
N SER A 217 7.61 6.04 -22.44
CA SER A 217 6.31 5.88 -23.12
C SER A 217 5.81 7.27 -23.53
N ARG A 218 5.05 7.34 -24.63
CA ARG A 218 4.40 8.57 -25.07
C ARG A 218 3.03 8.30 -25.70
N PRO A 219 2.04 9.17 -25.50
CA PRO A 219 0.79 9.09 -26.25
C PRO A 219 1.03 9.39 -27.74
N LEU A 220 0.22 8.80 -28.59
CA LEU A 220 0.20 9.00 -30.04
C LEU A 220 -1.10 9.73 -30.46
N PRO A 221 -1.11 10.40 -31.64
CA PRO A 221 -2.30 11.13 -32.13
C PRO A 221 -3.53 10.25 -32.38
N ASP A 222 -3.36 8.95 -32.58
CA ASP A 222 -4.43 7.97 -32.79
C ASP A 222 -5.05 7.46 -31.47
N GLY A 223 -4.67 8.05 -30.33
CA GLY A 223 -5.13 7.66 -28.99
C GLY A 223 -4.37 6.49 -28.37
N LYS A 224 -3.43 5.88 -29.10
CA LYS A 224 -2.60 4.78 -28.57
C LYS A 224 -1.42 5.30 -27.77
N THR A 225 -0.72 4.40 -27.08
CA THR A 225 0.56 4.68 -26.43
C THR A 225 1.67 3.91 -27.14
N GLU A 226 2.77 4.60 -27.44
CA GLU A 226 4.02 3.97 -27.85
C GLU A 226 4.91 3.75 -26.63
N VAL A 227 5.32 2.51 -26.41
CA VAL A 227 6.22 2.09 -25.33
C VAL A 227 7.56 1.72 -25.95
N MET A 228 8.62 2.45 -25.60
CA MET A 228 9.97 2.19 -26.09
C MET A 228 10.76 1.40 -25.05
N LEU A 229 11.33 0.27 -25.47
CA LEU A 229 12.23 -0.53 -24.64
C LEU A 229 13.65 0.01 -24.70
N VAL A 230 14.48 -0.34 -23.71
CA VAL A 230 15.92 0.02 -23.68
C VAL A 230 16.68 -0.55 -24.89
N THR A 231 16.20 -1.66 -25.46
CA THR A 231 16.74 -2.26 -26.68
C THR A 231 16.50 -1.44 -27.94
N GLY A 232 15.63 -0.42 -27.88
CA GLY A 232 15.19 0.39 -29.03
C GLY A 232 13.91 -0.13 -29.69
N GLU A 233 13.43 -1.32 -29.33
CA GLU A 233 12.15 -1.84 -29.81
C GLU A 233 10.98 -0.98 -29.30
N THR A 234 9.99 -0.73 -30.15
CA THR A 234 8.76 -0.02 -29.79
C THR A 234 7.54 -0.93 -29.88
N ILE A 235 6.63 -0.79 -28.92
CA ILE A 235 5.35 -1.49 -28.86
C ILE A 235 4.24 -0.44 -28.85
N LYS A 236 3.29 -0.52 -29.80
CA LYS A 236 2.09 0.31 -29.79
C LYS A 236 0.96 -0.42 -29.09
N THR A 237 0.26 0.24 -28.19
CA THR A 237 -0.79 -0.37 -27.36
C THR A 237 -1.98 0.56 -27.19
N ASP A 238 -3.18 0.00 -27.07
CA ASP A 238 -4.39 0.81 -26.82
C ASP A 238 -4.39 1.31 -25.37
N LEU A 239 -3.87 0.50 -24.45
CA LEU A 239 -3.69 0.87 -23.05
C LEU A 239 -2.30 0.47 -22.54
N TYR A 240 -1.65 1.39 -21.84
CA TYR A 240 -0.37 1.17 -21.16
C TYR A 240 -0.55 1.31 -19.65
N MET A 241 -0.17 0.28 -18.90
CA MET A 241 -0.37 0.15 -17.45
C MET A 241 0.96 -0.09 -16.74
N PRO A 242 1.71 0.98 -16.40
CA PRO A 242 2.95 0.86 -15.63
C PRO A 242 2.65 0.50 -14.17
N THR A 243 3.29 -0.54 -13.65
CA THR A 243 3.11 -1.04 -12.26
C THR A 243 4.42 -1.04 -11.47
N MET A 244 5.41 -0.26 -11.91
CA MET A 244 6.75 -0.17 -11.31
C MET A 244 6.98 1.19 -10.66
N GLY A 245 7.81 1.19 -9.62
CA GLY A 245 8.22 2.39 -8.92
C GLY A 245 7.27 2.77 -7.79
N LEU A 246 7.83 2.86 -6.59
CA LEU A 246 7.19 3.44 -5.42
C LEU A 246 8.06 4.60 -4.96
N VAL A 247 7.41 5.70 -4.59
CA VAL A 247 8.06 6.89 -4.04
C VAL A 247 7.55 7.08 -2.62
N PRO A 248 8.39 6.95 -1.58
CA PRO A 248 7.96 7.15 -0.20
C PRO A 248 7.49 8.60 -0.01
N ASN A 249 6.38 8.81 0.71
CA ASN A 249 5.83 10.13 0.97
C ASN A 249 6.57 10.75 2.17
N THR A 250 7.76 11.30 1.93
CA THR A 250 8.70 11.80 2.95
C THR A 250 9.16 13.22 2.71
N GLU A 251 8.64 13.91 1.71
CA GLU A 251 9.06 15.26 1.31
C GLU A 251 8.82 16.33 2.39
N TYR A 252 7.99 16.03 3.37
CA TYR A 252 7.71 16.89 4.52
C TYR A 252 8.73 16.74 5.66
N LEU A 253 9.69 15.81 5.54
CA LEU A 253 10.69 15.52 6.57
C LEU A 253 12.04 16.13 6.19
N ASP A 254 12.80 16.52 7.21
CA ASP A 254 14.19 16.93 7.04
C ASP A 254 15.03 15.77 6.50
N ALA A 255 15.98 16.07 5.61
CA ALA A 255 16.83 15.06 4.97
C ALA A 255 17.68 14.26 5.96
N SER A 256 17.99 14.80 7.14
CA SER A 256 18.71 14.10 8.21
C SER A 256 17.95 12.92 8.81
N LEU A 257 16.61 12.91 8.70
CA LEU A 257 15.76 11.80 9.16
C LEU A 257 15.58 10.71 8.09
N LEU A 258 16.16 10.90 6.90
CA LEU A 258 15.97 10.04 5.74
C LEU A 258 17.24 9.26 5.40
N THR A 259 17.05 8.12 4.76
CA THR A 259 18.10 7.38 4.06
C THR A 259 18.46 8.06 2.73
N GLU A 260 19.55 7.64 2.09
CA GLU A 260 19.92 8.12 0.74
C GLU A 260 18.82 7.91 -0.31
N HIS A 261 17.97 6.89 -0.12
CA HIS A 261 16.84 6.56 -0.98
C HIS A 261 15.51 7.20 -0.53
N LYS A 262 15.56 8.22 0.35
CA LYS A 262 14.41 9.01 0.81
C LYS A 262 13.38 8.26 1.67
N TYR A 263 13.66 7.04 2.11
CA TYR A 263 12.87 6.37 3.16
C TYR A 263 13.23 6.91 4.53
N VAL A 264 12.30 6.87 5.50
CA VAL A 264 12.58 7.22 6.89
C VAL A 264 13.61 6.27 7.48
N ASN A 265 14.66 6.82 8.08
CA ASN A 265 15.74 6.06 8.69
C ASN A 265 15.35 5.60 10.09
N VAL A 266 15.07 4.31 10.23
CA VAL A 266 14.66 3.71 11.52
C VAL A 266 15.70 2.75 12.08
N ASP A 267 15.66 2.53 13.38
CA ASP A 267 16.35 1.43 14.06
C ASP A 267 15.49 0.15 14.11
N ASP A 268 16.02 -0.92 14.73
CA ASP A 268 15.34 -2.20 14.85
C ASP A 268 14.05 -2.13 15.70
N CYS A 269 13.87 -1.07 16.50
CA CYS A 269 12.65 -0.82 17.27
C CYS A 269 11.63 0.01 16.46
N MET A 270 11.90 0.26 15.18
CA MET A 270 11.15 1.16 14.28
C MET A 270 11.16 2.63 14.73
N ARG A 271 12.09 3.02 15.61
CA ARG A 271 12.25 4.42 16.04
C ARG A 271 12.98 5.20 14.96
N VAL A 272 12.55 6.42 14.70
CA VAL A 272 13.21 7.33 13.75
C VAL A 272 14.52 7.81 14.36
N LYS A 273 15.64 7.56 13.67
CA LYS A 273 16.95 8.03 14.13
C LYS A 273 17.00 9.55 14.07
N GLY A 274 17.45 10.18 15.16
CA GLY A 274 17.51 11.63 15.28
C GLY A 274 16.22 12.30 15.75
N ALA A 275 15.19 11.54 16.13
CA ALA A 275 13.95 12.10 16.69
C ALA A 275 13.41 11.26 17.86
N ASP A 276 13.31 11.87 19.04
CA ASP A 276 12.81 11.20 20.24
C ASP A 276 11.30 10.99 20.19
N ASN A 277 10.85 9.83 20.66
CA ASN A 277 9.44 9.42 20.67
C ASN A 277 8.76 9.46 19.29
N VAL A 278 9.53 9.24 18.21
CA VAL A 278 9.00 9.13 16.86
C VAL A 278 9.26 7.73 16.31
N TRP A 279 8.22 7.09 15.77
CA TRP A 279 8.30 5.80 15.08
C TRP A 279 7.81 5.95 13.64
N ALA A 280 8.20 5.02 12.76
CA ALA A 280 7.67 4.94 11.41
C ALA A 280 7.31 3.51 11.02
N CYS A 281 6.29 3.31 10.18
CA CYS A 281 5.91 1.98 9.68
C CYS A 281 5.24 2.04 8.30
N GLY A 282 5.16 0.88 7.64
CA GLY A 282 4.62 0.73 6.29
C GLY A 282 5.64 1.10 5.21
N ASP A 283 5.14 1.46 4.02
CA ASP A 283 5.97 1.69 2.83
C ASP A 283 6.85 2.96 2.93
N ILE A 284 6.78 3.72 4.03
CA ILE A 284 7.63 4.90 4.28
C ILE A 284 9.04 4.52 4.78
N VAL A 285 9.24 3.26 5.20
CA VAL A 285 10.54 2.71 5.64
C VAL A 285 11.08 1.69 4.63
N THR A 286 12.39 1.43 4.66
CA THR A 286 13.06 0.56 3.67
C THR A 286 12.92 -0.93 3.95
N SER A 287 12.78 -1.32 5.22
CA SER A 287 12.88 -2.74 5.63
C SER A 287 11.84 -3.12 6.68
N PRO A 288 11.16 -4.27 6.53
CA PRO A 288 11.16 -5.16 5.34
C PRO A 288 10.47 -4.54 4.10
N ARG A 289 10.46 -5.28 2.98
CA ARG A 289 9.75 -4.90 1.75
C ARG A 289 8.29 -4.49 2.01
N ALA A 290 7.75 -3.63 1.15
CA ALA A 290 6.33 -3.28 1.13
C ALA A 290 5.43 -4.54 1.10
N GLY A 291 4.44 -4.59 1.97
CA GLY A 291 3.52 -5.72 2.04
C GLY A 291 2.55 -5.64 3.22
N PHE A 292 1.27 -5.90 2.96
CA PHE A 292 0.19 -5.77 3.94
C PHE A 292 0.47 -6.46 5.28
N MET A 293 0.81 -7.75 5.26
CA MET A 293 1.08 -8.52 6.48
C MET A 293 2.30 -7.98 7.26
N LEU A 294 3.30 -7.46 6.55
CA LEU A 294 4.50 -6.89 7.15
C LEU A 294 4.19 -5.55 7.81
N THR A 295 3.41 -4.70 7.14
CA THR A 295 2.95 -3.41 7.69
C THR A 295 2.11 -3.59 8.94
N ASP A 296 1.18 -4.56 8.96
CA ASP A 296 0.38 -4.83 10.16
C ASP A 296 1.24 -5.29 11.36
N LYS A 297 2.28 -6.10 11.10
CA LYS A 297 3.24 -6.52 12.14
C LYS A 297 4.12 -5.35 12.62
N GLN A 298 4.58 -4.50 11.71
CA GLN A 298 5.31 -3.28 12.09
C GLN A 298 4.46 -2.40 13.01
N ALA A 299 3.19 -2.15 12.64
CA ALA A 299 2.28 -1.35 13.46
C ALA A 299 2.07 -1.96 14.85
N ALA A 300 1.90 -3.29 14.96
CA ALA A 300 1.82 -3.96 16.26
C ALA A 300 3.09 -3.76 17.12
N GLY A 301 4.27 -3.84 16.50
CA GLY A 301 5.54 -3.58 17.17
C GLY A 301 5.71 -2.12 17.61
N VAL A 302 5.32 -1.16 16.75
CA VAL A 302 5.31 0.27 17.07
C VAL A 302 4.42 0.56 18.27
N VAL A 303 3.18 0.04 18.27
CA VAL A 303 2.26 0.17 19.41
C VAL A 303 2.89 -0.37 20.68
N LYS A 304 3.50 -1.56 20.62
CA LYS A 304 4.18 -2.15 21.78
C LYS A 304 5.30 -1.27 22.32
N ASN A 305 6.09 -0.65 21.45
CA ASN A 305 7.19 0.22 21.84
C ASN A 305 6.71 1.56 22.38
N ILE A 306 5.58 2.10 21.89
CA ILE A 306 4.91 3.25 22.50
C ILE A 306 4.45 2.90 23.92
N GLU A 307 3.83 1.74 24.15
CA GLU A 307 3.44 1.29 25.49
C GLU A 307 4.63 1.18 26.46
N LEU A 308 5.77 0.70 25.97
CA LEU A 308 6.99 0.59 26.77
C LEU A 308 7.56 1.98 27.09
N ALA A 309 7.60 2.88 26.11
CA ALA A 309 8.04 4.26 26.30
C ALA A 309 7.15 5.02 27.30
N ILE A 310 5.83 4.84 27.23
CA ILE A 310 4.85 5.37 28.19
C ILE A 310 5.16 4.93 29.63
N LYS A 311 5.70 3.72 29.80
CA LYS A 311 6.04 3.11 31.09
C LYS A 311 7.50 3.34 31.49
N GLY A 312 8.26 4.12 30.73
CA GLY A 312 9.70 4.35 30.97
C GLY A 312 10.55 3.08 30.84
N LYS A 313 10.11 2.11 30.00
CA LYS A 313 10.82 0.85 29.76
C LYS A 313 11.54 0.86 28.42
N ASP A 314 12.59 0.07 28.34
CA ASP A 314 13.34 -0.17 27.11
C ASP A 314 12.44 -0.72 26.00
N GLN A 315 12.67 -0.23 24.78
CA GLN A 315 11.93 -0.65 23.60
C GLN A 315 12.53 -1.93 23.00
N LEU A 316 11.69 -2.71 22.35
CA LEU A 316 12.04 -4.02 21.81
C LEU A 316 12.16 -3.96 20.29
N ALA A 317 13.10 -4.74 19.74
CA ALA A 317 13.22 -4.91 18.31
C ALA A 317 11.91 -5.47 17.72
N VAL A 318 11.41 -4.84 16.66
CA VAL A 318 10.21 -5.24 15.95
C VAL A 318 10.59 -6.32 14.95
N ARG A 319 10.30 -7.57 15.32
CA ARG A 319 10.55 -8.72 14.43
C ARG A 319 9.41 -8.87 13.44
N GLY A 320 9.76 -9.10 12.18
CA GLY A 320 8.81 -9.42 11.11
C GLY A 320 8.13 -10.77 11.30
N MET A 321 7.46 -11.27 10.27
CA MET A 321 6.89 -12.61 10.32
C MET A 321 8.00 -13.66 10.52
N PRO A 322 7.80 -14.67 11.40
CA PRO A 322 8.82 -15.70 11.65
C PRO A 322 9.10 -16.55 10.41
N VAL A 323 8.15 -16.59 9.48
CA VAL A 323 8.25 -17.28 8.20
C VAL A 323 7.79 -16.32 7.11
N ASP A 324 8.61 -16.15 6.06
CA ASP A 324 8.24 -15.33 4.91
C ASP A 324 7.13 -16.03 4.11
N VAL A 325 6.05 -15.30 3.85
CA VAL A 325 4.90 -15.80 3.10
C VAL A 325 4.75 -14.94 1.87
N PHE A 326 4.64 -15.57 0.72
CA PHE A 326 4.36 -14.87 -0.52
C PHE A 326 3.29 -15.61 -1.30
N VAL A 327 2.24 -14.88 -1.66
CA VAL A 327 1.10 -15.37 -2.44
C VAL A 327 0.85 -14.41 -3.60
N CYS A 328 0.61 -14.98 -4.78
CA CYS A 328 0.30 -14.25 -5.99
C CYS A 328 -0.94 -14.88 -6.66
N SER A 329 -1.97 -14.08 -6.91
CA SER A 329 -3.16 -14.52 -7.62
C SER A 329 -2.91 -14.59 -9.13
N THR A 330 -3.49 -15.60 -9.76
CA THR A 330 -3.44 -15.80 -11.21
C THR A 330 -4.87 -15.78 -11.74
N GLY A 331 -5.58 -14.67 -11.47
CA GLY A 331 -7.01 -14.52 -11.66
C GLY A 331 -7.85 -14.96 -10.45
N ARG A 332 -9.17 -15.05 -10.63
CA ARG A 332 -10.14 -15.27 -9.53
C ARG A 332 -10.21 -16.69 -8.99
N SER A 333 -9.73 -17.69 -9.73
CA SER A 333 -9.89 -19.12 -9.39
C SER A 333 -8.62 -19.79 -8.89
N ARG A 334 -7.44 -19.20 -9.08
CA ARG A 334 -6.14 -19.82 -8.81
C ARG A 334 -5.12 -18.83 -8.29
N GLY A 335 -4.02 -19.37 -7.81
CA GLY A 335 -2.83 -18.64 -7.47
C GLY A 335 -1.70 -19.58 -7.10
N ALA A 336 -0.51 -19.02 -6.95
CA ALA A 336 0.64 -19.73 -6.41
C ALA A 336 1.18 -19.01 -5.19
N GLY A 337 1.77 -19.77 -4.28
CA GLY A 337 2.35 -19.19 -3.08
C GLY A 337 3.28 -20.14 -2.37
N ARG A 338 3.94 -19.61 -1.35
CA ARG A 338 4.84 -20.34 -0.47
C ARG A 338 4.75 -19.82 0.96
N VAL A 339 5.07 -20.70 1.89
CA VAL A 339 5.32 -20.41 3.30
C VAL A 339 6.75 -20.89 3.58
N GLY A 340 7.66 -19.94 3.79
CA GLY A 340 9.10 -20.20 3.81
C GLY A 340 9.55 -20.73 2.46
N ILE A 341 10.13 -21.93 2.46
CA ILE A 341 10.57 -22.66 1.26
C ILE A 341 9.48 -23.58 0.68
N VAL A 342 8.39 -23.80 1.41
CA VAL A 342 7.37 -24.80 1.04
C VAL A 342 6.30 -24.15 0.17
N LYS A 343 6.11 -24.67 -1.04
CA LYS A 343 5.01 -24.26 -1.93
C LYS A 343 3.69 -24.75 -1.36
N VAL A 344 2.66 -23.90 -1.40
CA VAL A 344 1.32 -24.24 -0.91
C VAL A 344 0.37 -24.58 -2.07
N PRO A 345 -0.64 -25.44 -1.85
CA PRO A 345 -1.64 -25.76 -2.87
C PRO A 345 -2.39 -24.53 -3.38
N SER A 346 -2.76 -24.52 -4.66
CA SER A 346 -3.47 -23.39 -5.27
C SER A 346 -4.81 -23.07 -4.57
N LEU A 347 -5.50 -24.10 -4.04
CA LEU A 347 -6.73 -23.93 -3.26
C LEU A 347 -6.51 -23.08 -2.00
N PHE A 348 -5.35 -23.23 -1.34
CA PHE A 348 -4.99 -22.40 -0.18
C PHE A 348 -4.79 -20.94 -0.60
N VAL A 349 -4.09 -20.70 -1.71
CA VAL A 349 -3.88 -19.35 -2.24
C VAL A 349 -5.20 -18.71 -2.68
N TRP A 350 -6.10 -19.49 -3.28
CA TRP A 350 -7.44 -19.05 -3.64
C TRP A 350 -8.24 -18.62 -2.43
N GLY A 351 -8.30 -19.45 -1.38
CA GLY A 351 -9.02 -19.12 -0.15
C GLY A 351 -8.45 -17.91 0.59
N LEU A 352 -7.11 -17.77 0.62
CA LEU A 352 -6.44 -16.69 1.32
C LEU A 352 -6.48 -15.35 0.57
N LYS A 353 -6.27 -15.39 -0.76
CA LYS A 353 -6.09 -14.19 -1.57
C LYS A 353 -6.90 -14.20 -2.85
N SER A 354 -6.76 -15.19 -3.74
CA SER A 354 -7.28 -15.04 -5.12
C SER A 354 -8.80 -14.90 -5.20
N ARG A 355 -9.57 -15.45 -4.26
CA ARG A 355 -11.03 -15.32 -4.27
C ARG A 355 -11.47 -13.87 -4.11
N THR A 356 -10.87 -13.12 -3.20
CA THR A 356 -11.37 -11.78 -2.79
C THR A 356 -10.32 -10.67 -2.87
N LEU A 357 -9.06 -10.97 -3.13
CA LEU A 357 -7.90 -10.07 -2.95
C LEU A 357 -7.86 -9.41 -1.56
N GLY A 358 -8.43 -10.08 -0.56
CA GLY A 358 -8.56 -9.54 0.78
C GLY A 358 -9.62 -8.47 0.94
N MET A 359 -10.49 -8.19 -0.05
CA MET A 359 -11.56 -7.19 0.08
C MET A 359 -12.52 -7.45 1.25
N ASN A 360 -12.65 -8.71 1.68
CA ASN A 360 -13.42 -9.05 2.89
C ASN A 360 -12.81 -8.50 4.18
N TRP A 361 -11.57 -7.98 4.14
CA TRP A 361 -10.89 -7.33 5.25
C TRP A 361 -11.05 -5.81 5.22
N THR A 362 -11.50 -5.20 4.13
CA THR A 362 -11.61 -3.72 4.00
C THR A 362 -12.37 -3.12 5.19
N GLN A 363 -13.62 -3.54 5.41
CA GLN A 363 -14.44 -3.03 6.51
C GLN A 363 -13.92 -3.45 7.91
N PRO A 364 -13.57 -4.73 8.19
CA PRO A 364 -12.96 -5.10 9.47
C PRO A 364 -11.68 -4.32 9.81
N TYR A 365 -10.90 -3.95 8.82
CA TYR A 365 -9.66 -3.20 9.00
C TYR A 365 -9.94 -1.73 9.30
N THR A 366 -10.85 -1.09 8.55
CA THR A 366 -11.24 0.32 8.76
C THR A 366 -12.01 0.54 10.06
N THR A 367 -12.80 -0.45 10.50
CA THR A 367 -13.54 -0.38 11.77
C THR A 367 -12.74 -0.89 12.97
N GLY A 368 -11.56 -1.45 12.72
CA GLY A 368 -10.74 -2.14 13.71
C GLY A 368 -11.44 -3.31 14.40
N ALA A 369 -12.29 -4.04 13.68
CA ALA A 369 -12.83 -5.33 14.11
C ALA A 369 -11.84 -6.49 13.88
N GLN A 370 -10.80 -6.25 13.05
CA GLN A 370 -9.73 -7.21 12.78
C GLN A 370 -8.85 -7.51 14.02
N TRP A 371 -8.75 -6.55 14.93
CA TRP A 371 -8.05 -6.66 16.21
C TRP A 371 -9.11 -6.63 17.29
#